data_AF-A0A7V6VKU9-F1
#
_entry.id   AF-A0A7V6VKU9-F1
#
_cell.length_a   1.000
_cell.length_b   1.000
_cell.length_c   1.000
_cell.angle_alpha   90.00
_cell.angle_beta   90.00
_cell.angle_gamma   90.00
#
_symmetry.space_group_name_H-M   'P 1'
#
loop_
_entity.id
_entity.type
_entity.pdbx_description
1 polymer ?
#
loop_
_entity_poly.entity_id
_entity_poly.type
_entity_poly.pdbx_seq_one_letter_code
_entity_poly.pdbx_strand_id
1 'polypeptide(L)'
;MAVGILMHRLNGGTINAGDPLISFGEAEYSFRYRNLVWVTSFLVANLWNYQLNRMWTFRGHAVSWWRGFWPFLAIGSVAMLAGLAIQWALTHPGTPLYLSSDWFTEDVGLRSREYWAQIIAILFTMPINFVVNKLWTFRRVAPTAPENQPAPSENP
;
A
#
# COMPACT_ATOMS: atom_id res chain seq x y z
N MET A 1 7.26 7.36 -2.40
CA MET A 1 8.42 7.87 -3.17
C MET A 1 9.36 8.71 -2.31
N ALA A 2 8.93 9.85 -1.74
CA ALA A 2 9.83 10.73 -0.96
C ALA A 2 10.56 10.02 0.20
N VAL A 3 9.84 9.25 1.02
CA VAL A 3 10.44 8.44 2.11
C VAL A 3 11.45 7.44 1.56
N GLY A 4 11.12 6.75 0.47
CA GLY A 4 12.01 5.78 -0.17
C GLY A 4 13.30 6.43 -0.68
N ILE A 5 13.20 7.56 -1.37
CA ILE A 5 14.37 8.33 -1.83
C ILE A 5 15.25 8.74 -0.65
N LEU A 6 14.65 9.24 0.43
CA LEU A 6 15.38 9.65 1.62
C LEU A 6 16.13 8.48 2.25
N MET A 7 15.44 7.35 2.47
CA MET A 7 16.05 6.16 3.06
C MET A 7 17.17 5.60 2.19
N HIS A 8 16.97 5.48 0.88
CA HIS A 8 18.03 5.05 -0.04
C HIS A 8 19.23 6.00 0.00
N ARG A 9 19.01 7.33 0.05
CA ARG A 9 20.13 8.28 0.21
C ARG A 9 20.87 8.09 1.53
N LEU A 10 20.16 7.86 2.63
CA LEU A 10 20.76 7.61 3.94
C LEU A 10 21.56 6.29 3.97
N ASN A 11 21.21 5.34 3.11
CA ASN A 11 21.92 4.06 2.98
C ASN A 11 23.01 4.07 1.90
N GLY A 12 23.47 5.24 1.45
CA GLY A 12 24.53 5.35 0.43
C GLY A 12 24.06 5.13 -1.02
N GLY A 13 22.76 5.06 -1.28
CA GLY A 13 22.16 4.95 -2.61
C GLY A 13 21.33 3.68 -2.82
N THR A 14 20.79 3.53 -4.03
CA THR A 14 19.99 2.35 -4.39
C THR A 14 20.83 1.10 -4.63
N ILE A 15 22.15 1.25 -4.80
CA ILE A 15 23.09 0.13 -4.94
C ILE A 15 23.07 -0.80 -3.71
N ASN A 16 22.94 -0.21 -2.51
CA ASN A 16 22.87 -0.94 -1.24
C ASN A 16 21.44 -1.42 -0.91
N ALA A 17 20.47 -1.25 -1.82
CA ALA A 17 19.10 -1.70 -1.58
C ALA A 17 19.02 -3.22 -1.43
N GLY A 18 19.91 -3.94 -2.11
CA GLY A 18 20.01 -5.39 -2.05
C GLY A 18 20.58 -5.94 -0.74
N ASP A 19 21.14 -5.11 0.14
CA ASP A 19 21.89 -5.62 1.29
C ASP A 19 20.97 -6.35 2.28
N PRO A 20 21.31 -7.58 2.71
CA PRO A 20 20.51 -8.32 3.68
C PRO A 20 20.61 -7.67 5.07
N LEU A 21 19.45 -7.46 5.70
CA LEU A 21 19.35 -6.99 7.09
C LEU A 21 19.13 -8.17 8.06
N ILE A 22 18.25 -9.10 7.67
CA ILE A 22 17.97 -10.32 8.44
C ILE A 22 17.96 -11.48 7.43
N SER A 23 18.78 -12.49 7.66
CA SER A 23 18.82 -13.70 6.83
C SER A 23 18.10 -14.84 7.52
N PHE A 24 17.13 -15.44 6.84
CA PHE A 24 16.41 -16.62 7.32
C PHE A 24 16.98 -17.86 6.64
N GLY A 25 18.11 -18.38 7.15
CA GLY A 25 18.80 -19.52 6.55
C GLY A 25 19.55 -19.13 5.27
N GLU A 26 19.17 -19.71 4.14
CA GLU A 26 19.81 -19.46 2.84
C GLU A 26 19.59 -18.02 2.36
N ALA A 27 20.62 -17.45 1.71
CA ALA A 27 20.68 -16.03 1.34
C ALA A 27 19.57 -15.56 0.35
N GLU A 28 18.84 -16.51 -0.25
CA GLU A 28 17.72 -16.24 -1.15
C GLU A 28 16.51 -15.66 -0.43
N TYR A 29 16.29 -16.01 0.85
CA TYR A 29 15.12 -15.57 1.62
C TYR A 29 15.43 -14.45 2.64
N SER A 30 16.50 -13.68 2.44
CA SER A 30 16.85 -12.59 3.35
C SER A 30 15.89 -11.40 3.24
N PHE A 31 15.50 -10.85 4.39
CA PHE A 31 14.89 -9.54 4.49
C PHE A 31 15.96 -8.48 4.21
N ARG A 32 15.88 -7.82 3.05
CA ARG A 32 16.87 -6.86 2.56
C ARG A 32 16.48 -5.41 2.88
N TYR A 33 17.43 -4.49 2.79
CA TYR A 33 17.22 -3.06 3.06
C TYR A 33 16.04 -2.50 2.26
N ARG A 34 15.93 -2.91 0.99
CA ARG A 34 14.77 -2.62 0.15
C ARG A 34 13.43 -2.96 0.80
N ASN A 35 13.29 -4.12 1.41
CA ASN A 35 12.04 -4.52 2.05
C ASN A 35 11.70 -3.57 3.22
N LEU A 36 12.70 -3.18 4.01
CA LEU A 36 12.55 -2.19 5.08
C LEU A 36 12.07 -0.83 4.54
N VAL A 37 12.69 -0.35 3.46
CA VAL A 37 12.30 0.90 2.79
C VAL A 37 10.85 0.87 2.36
N TRP A 38 10.42 -0.26 1.80
CA TRP A 38 9.05 -0.44 1.31
C TRP A 38 8.03 -0.47 2.44
N VAL A 39 8.26 -1.25 3.49
CA VAL A 39 7.37 -1.32 4.66
C VAL A 39 7.27 0.06 5.32
N THR A 40 8.40 0.74 5.53
CA THR A 40 8.42 2.08 6.14
C THR A 40 7.68 3.10 5.29
N SER A 41 7.94 3.10 3.98
CA SER A 41 7.25 3.98 3.03
C SER A 41 5.74 3.75 3.02
N PHE A 42 5.31 2.48 3.09
CA PHE A 42 3.90 2.12 3.20
C PHE A 42 3.27 2.66 4.48
N LEU A 43 3.87 2.44 5.64
CA LEU A 43 3.30 2.87 6.92
C LEU A 43 3.12 4.39 6.97
N VAL A 44 4.12 5.15 6.53
CA VAL A 44 4.04 6.62 6.46
C VAL A 44 2.95 7.06 5.48
N ALA A 45 2.90 6.47 4.29
CA ALA A 45 1.87 6.80 3.30
C ALA A 45 0.47 6.43 3.78
N ASN A 46 0.30 5.27 4.43
CA ASN A 46 -0.97 4.79 4.97
C ASN A 46 -1.46 5.74 6.07
N LEU A 47 -0.59 6.10 7.01
CA LEU A 47 -0.91 7.05 8.07
C LEU A 47 -1.33 8.41 7.52
N TRP A 48 -0.58 8.94 6.54
CA TRP A 48 -0.89 10.21 5.91
C TRP A 48 -2.22 10.16 5.14
N ASN A 49 -2.47 9.10 4.38
CA ASN A 49 -3.72 8.89 3.67
C ASN A 49 -4.91 8.75 4.64
N TYR A 50 -4.74 8.05 5.76
CA TYR A 50 -5.79 7.94 6.78
C TYR A 50 -6.11 9.31 7.39
N GLN A 51 -5.07 10.07 7.75
CA GLN A 51 -5.24 11.38 8.35
C GLN A 51 -5.90 12.36 7.39
N LEU A 52 -5.51 12.38 6.11
CA LEU A 52 -6.16 13.20 5.08
C LEU A 52 -7.62 12.81 4.86
N ASN A 53 -7.92 11.51 4.72
CA ASN A 53 -9.30 11.03 4.55
C ASN A 53 -10.18 11.41 5.74
N ARG A 54 -9.67 11.30 6.97
CA ARG A 54 -10.37 11.73 8.18
C ARG A 54 -10.57 13.24 8.24
N MET A 55 -9.52 13.99 7.89
CA MET A 55 -9.52 15.45 7.97
C MET A 55 -10.28 16.13 6.84
N TRP A 56 -10.59 15.46 5.72
CA TRP A 56 -11.27 16.08 4.58
C TRP A 56 -12.47 15.26 4.12
N THR A 57 -12.26 14.04 3.61
CA THR A 57 -13.30 13.22 2.96
C THR A 57 -14.40 12.76 3.92
N PHE A 58 -14.05 12.35 5.14
CA PHE A 58 -14.97 11.85 6.16
C PHE A 58 -15.21 12.86 7.30
N ARG A 59 -15.05 14.15 7.01
CA ARG A 59 -15.38 15.22 7.96
C ARG A 59 -16.82 15.03 8.46
N GLY A 60 -16.98 14.88 9.77
CA GLY A 60 -18.29 14.73 10.42
C GLY A 60 -18.68 13.29 10.81
N HIS A 61 -17.95 12.26 10.39
CA HIS A 61 -18.17 10.90 10.89
C HIS A 61 -17.52 10.68 12.27
N ALA A 62 -18.33 10.33 13.27
CA ALA A 62 -17.91 10.20 14.68
C ALA A 62 -17.22 8.85 15.01
N VAL A 63 -16.30 8.38 14.18
CA VAL A 63 -15.47 7.21 14.52
C VAL A 63 -14.22 7.68 15.25
N SER A 64 -13.82 7.00 16.34
CA SER A 64 -12.57 7.32 17.03
C SER A 64 -11.36 7.04 16.13
N TRP A 65 -10.27 7.79 16.34
CA TRP A 65 -9.08 7.70 15.48
C TRP A 65 -8.53 6.26 15.40
N TRP A 66 -8.39 5.59 16.55
CA TRP A 66 -7.87 4.22 16.62
C TRP A 66 -8.80 3.18 15.99
N ARG A 67 -10.12 3.31 16.16
CA ARG A 67 -11.09 2.35 15.58
C ARG A 67 -11.15 2.45 14.06
N GLY A 68 -10.91 3.62 13.47
CA GLY A 68 -10.83 3.77 12.02
C GLY A 68 -9.46 3.38 11.45
N PHE A 69 -8.38 3.56 12.22
CA PHE A 69 -7.02 3.33 11.73
C PHE A 69 -6.74 1.85 11.46
N TRP A 70 -7.08 0.95 12.38
CA TRP A 70 -6.77 -0.49 12.21
C TRP A 70 -7.43 -1.13 10.99
N PRO A 71 -8.73 -0.92 10.71
CA PRO A 71 -9.34 -1.38 9.46
C PRO A 71 -8.69 -0.76 8.21
N PHE A 72 -8.38 0.53 8.25
CA PHE A 72 -7.73 1.22 7.13
C PHE A 72 -6.32 0.67 6.86
N LEU A 73 -5.56 0.38 7.93
CA LEU A 73 -4.25 -0.25 7.85
C LEU A 73 -4.36 -1.69 7.32
N ALA A 74 -5.34 -2.47 7.78
CA ALA A 74 -5.55 -3.84 7.32
C ALA A 74 -5.83 -3.89 5.80
N ILE A 75 -6.70 -3.01 5.30
CA ILE A 75 -6.99 -2.90 3.87
C ILE A 75 -5.73 -2.49 3.10
N GLY A 76 -5.06 -1.43 3.57
CA GLY A 76 -3.84 -0.96 2.94
C GLY A 76 -2.73 -2.02 2.92
N SER A 77 -2.69 -2.91 3.90
CA SER A 77 -1.69 -3.99 3.97
C SER A 77 -1.84 -4.99 2.82
N VAL A 78 -3.06 -5.25 2.35
CA VAL A 78 -3.29 -6.08 1.16
C VAL A 78 -2.65 -5.45 -0.07
N ALA A 79 -2.83 -4.14 -0.26
CA ALA A 79 -2.17 -3.42 -1.35
C ALA A 79 -0.65 -3.35 -1.16
N MET A 80 -0.15 -3.23 0.08
CA MET A 80 1.29 -3.29 0.35
C MET A 80 1.88 -4.63 -0.10
N LEU A 81 1.24 -5.76 0.24
CA LEU A 81 1.70 -7.09 -0.15
C LEU A 81 1.71 -7.25 -1.67
N ALA A 82 0.67 -6.75 -2.36
CA ALA A 82 0.66 -6.73 -3.82
C ALA A 82 1.80 -5.86 -4.39
N GLY A 83 2.06 -4.70 -3.78
CA GLY A 83 3.17 -3.82 -4.16
C GLY A 83 4.53 -4.48 -4.00
N LEU A 84 4.76 -5.20 -2.89
CA LEU A 84 5.97 -5.98 -2.66
C LEU A 84 6.13 -7.11 -3.68
N ALA A 85 5.04 -7.80 -4.03
CA ALA A 85 5.07 -8.86 -5.05
C ALA A 85 5.44 -8.30 -6.44
N ILE A 86 4.86 -7.15 -6.82
CA ILE A 86 5.20 -6.47 -8.08
C ILE A 86 6.67 -6.01 -8.05
N GLN A 87 7.12 -5.43 -6.95
CA GLN A 87 8.51 -5.01 -6.78
C GLN A 87 9.46 -6.19 -6.98
N TRP A 88 9.20 -7.30 -6.30
CA TRP A 88 10.01 -8.51 -6.41
C TRP A 88 10.00 -9.02 -7.85
N ALA A 89 8.84 -9.09 -8.48
CA ALA A 89 8.68 -9.52 -9.87
C ALA A 89 9.44 -8.63 -10.87
N LEU A 90 9.63 -7.35 -10.60
CA LEU A 90 10.32 -6.42 -11.48
C LEU A 90 11.83 -6.33 -11.22
N THR A 91 12.31 -6.78 -10.07
CA THR A 91 13.71 -6.57 -9.65
C THR A 91 14.50 -7.85 -9.40
N HIS A 92 13.85 -9.01 -9.41
CA HIS A 92 14.52 -10.29 -9.26
C HIS A 92 14.88 -10.86 -10.65
N PRO A 93 16.15 -11.16 -10.95
CA PRO A 93 16.58 -11.57 -12.30
C PRO A 93 15.98 -12.90 -12.77
N GLY A 94 15.46 -13.71 -11.86
CA GLY A 94 14.78 -14.98 -12.18
C GLY A 94 13.32 -14.86 -12.64
N THR A 95 12.76 -13.65 -12.71
CA THR A 95 11.35 -13.46 -13.05
C THR A 95 11.16 -13.00 -14.50
N PRO A 96 10.05 -13.41 -15.18
CA PRO A 96 9.79 -12.99 -16.57
C PRO A 96 9.58 -11.48 -16.76
N LEU A 97 9.23 -10.79 -15.67
CA LEU A 97 8.95 -9.34 -15.65
C LEU A 97 10.17 -8.52 -15.20
N TYR A 98 11.33 -9.15 -15.06
CA TYR A 98 12.55 -8.48 -14.63
C TYR A 98 12.87 -7.29 -15.53
N LEU A 99 13.07 -6.12 -14.92
CA LEU A 99 13.50 -4.91 -15.61
C LEU A 99 14.98 -5.05 -15.96
N SER A 100 15.25 -5.29 -17.24
CA SER A 100 16.58 -5.59 -17.78
C SER A 100 17.62 -4.52 -17.43
N SER A 101 18.85 -4.97 -17.15
CA SER A 101 19.99 -4.12 -16.81
C SER A 101 20.45 -3.19 -17.94
N ASP A 102 20.02 -3.41 -19.19
CA ASP A 102 20.48 -2.63 -20.36
C ASP A 102 20.13 -1.14 -20.27
N TRP A 103 19.00 -0.81 -19.63
CA TRP A 103 18.56 0.58 -19.40
C TRP A 103 18.41 0.90 -17.91
N PHE A 104 18.00 -0.07 -17.10
CA PHE A 104 17.81 0.10 -15.66
C PHE A 104 19.09 -0.21 -14.91
N THR A 105 19.72 0.83 -14.37
CA THR A 105 20.94 0.73 -13.57
C THR A 105 20.78 1.49 -12.27
N GLU A 106 21.30 0.90 -11.19
CA GLU A 106 21.39 1.51 -9.87
C GLU A 106 22.43 2.65 -9.81
N ASP A 107 23.30 2.77 -10.82
CA ASP A 107 24.41 3.74 -10.88
C ASP A 107 23.93 5.16 -11.18
N VAL A 108 22.77 5.28 -11.83
CA VAL A 108 22.19 6.56 -12.25
C VAL A 108 20.83 6.73 -11.58
N GLY A 109 20.71 7.73 -10.70
CA GLY A 109 19.56 7.87 -9.80
C GLY A 109 18.18 7.73 -10.45
N LEU A 110 17.90 8.40 -11.58
CA LEU A 110 16.59 8.31 -12.26
C LEU A 110 16.38 7.03 -13.08
N ARG A 111 17.44 6.26 -13.36
CA ARG A 111 17.37 4.96 -14.03
C ARG A 111 17.35 3.79 -13.05
N SER A 112 17.39 4.09 -11.75
CA SER A 112 17.33 3.08 -10.71
C SER A 112 16.10 2.19 -10.87
N ARG A 113 16.35 0.88 -10.94
CA ARG A 113 15.29 -0.13 -11.06
C ARG A 113 14.34 -0.06 -9.88
N GLU A 114 14.86 0.29 -8.71
CA GLU A 114 14.08 0.45 -7.47
C GLU A 114 13.01 1.52 -7.58
N TYR A 115 13.37 2.67 -8.15
CA TYR A 115 12.43 3.77 -8.29
C TYR A 115 11.36 3.46 -9.34
N TRP A 116 11.74 2.84 -10.46
CA TRP A 116 10.77 2.44 -11.48
C TRP A 116 9.84 1.33 -11.01
N ALA A 117 10.38 0.31 -10.34
CA ALA A 117 9.56 -0.73 -9.71
C ALA A 117 8.59 -0.13 -8.69
N GLN A 118 9.03 0.86 -7.90
CA GLN A 118 8.17 1.56 -6.95
C GLN A 118 7.08 2.39 -7.65
N ILE A 119 7.39 3.11 -8.73
CA ILE A 119 6.39 3.86 -9.52
C ILE A 119 5.35 2.90 -10.07
N ILE A 120 5.77 1.82 -10.72
CA ILE A 120 4.88 0.83 -11.32
C ILE A 120 3.99 0.21 -10.24
N ALA A 121 4.55 -0.19 -9.10
CA ALA A 121 3.76 -0.70 -8.00
C ALA A 121 2.74 0.32 -7.47
N ILE A 122 3.09 1.60 -7.37
CA ILE A 122 2.11 2.64 -6.98
C ILE A 122 0.93 2.67 -7.97
N LEU A 123 1.21 2.60 -9.27
CA LEU A 123 0.17 2.60 -10.31
C LEU A 123 -0.79 1.42 -10.19
N PHE A 124 -0.33 0.24 -9.75
CA PHE A 124 -1.18 -0.93 -9.55
C PHE A 124 -1.83 -1.00 -8.16
N THR A 125 -1.12 -0.56 -7.12
CA THR A 125 -1.64 -0.60 -5.75
C THR A 125 -2.77 0.39 -5.52
N MET A 126 -2.81 1.52 -6.23
CA MET A 126 -3.94 2.45 -6.16
C MET A 126 -5.27 1.81 -6.61
N PRO A 127 -5.36 1.19 -7.81
CA PRO A 127 -6.51 0.38 -8.21
C PRO A 127 -6.85 -0.75 -7.22
N ILE A 128 -5.85 -1.49 -6.73
CA ILE A 128 -6.06 -2.59 -5.77
C ILE A 128 -6.71 -2.06 -4.49
N ASN A 129 -6.19 -0.96 -3.93
CA ASN A 129 -6.79 -0.30 -2.77
C ASN A 129 -8.25 0.05 -3.02
N PHE A 130 -8.59 0.61 -4.19
CA PHE A 130 -9.97 0.91 -4.54
C PHE A 130 -10.85 -0.34 -4.60
N VAL A 131 -10.39 -1.40 -5.28
CA VAL A 131 -11.15 -2.65 -5.44
C VAL A 131 -11.38 -3.34 -4.10
N VAL A 132 -10.36 -3.43 -3.23
CA VAL A 132 -10.50 -4.04 -1.91
C VAL A 132 -11.48 -3.25 -1.04
N ASN A 133 -11.36 -1.92 -0.99
CA ASN A 133 -12.32 -1.07 -0.29
C ASN A 133 -13.75 -1.27 -0.83
N LYS A 134 -13.92 -1.32 -2.15
CA LYS A 134 -15.23 -1.53 -2.79
C LYS A 134 -15.82 -2.89 -2.46
N LEU A 135 -15.03 -3.96 -2.53
CA LEU A 135 -15.50 -5.35 -2.37
C LEU A 135 -15.65 -5.79 -0.92
N TRP A 136 -14.97 -5.13 0.03
CA TRP A 136 -15.03 -5.50 1.44
C TRP A 136 -15.82 -4.50 2.27
N THR A 137 -15.51 -3.20 2.18
CA THR A 137 -16.16 -2.16 3.01
C THR A 137 -17.59 -1.84 2.57
N PHE A 138 -17.87 -1.89 1.25
CA PHE A 138 -19.17 -1.54 0.68
C PHE A 138 -20.01 -2.75 0.26
N ARG A 139 -19.65 -3.96 0.69
CA ARG A 139 -20.42 -5.18 0.39
C ARG A 139 -21.69 -5.22 1.25
N ARG A 140 -22.68 -4.43 0.82
CA ARG A 140 -24.10 -4.42 1.21
C ARG A 140 -24.39 -4.16 2.69
N VAL A 141 -24.51 -2.88 3.06
CA VAL A 141 -25.56 -2.50 4.01
C VAL A 141 -26.87 -2.74 3.25
N ALA A 142 -27.57 -3.84 3.53
CA ALA A 142 -28.95 -4.00 3.07
C ALA A 142 -29.74 -2.80 3.63
N PRO A 143 -30.58 -2.13 2.84
CA PRO A 143 -31.51 -1.17 3.41
C PRO A 143 -32.37 -1.93 4.42
N THR A 144 -32.22 -1.64 5.71
CA THR A 144 -33.25 -2.01 6.68
C THR A 144 -34.53 -1.37 6.17
N ALA A 145 -35.49 -2.20 5.74
CA ALA A 145 -36.80 -1.72 5.35
C ALA A 145 -37.35 -0.81 6.45
N PRO A 146 -38.01 0.31 6.13
CA PRO A 146 -38.62 1.14 7.15
C PRO A 146 -39.75 0.35 7.83
N GLU A 147 -39.43 -0.25 8.98
CA GLU A 147 -40.40 -0.82 9.88
C GLU A 147 -41.10 0.35 10.60
N ASN A 148 -42.43 0.38 10.47
CA ASN A 148 -43.38 1.33 11.06
C ASN A 148 -43.74 2.57 10.24
N GLN A 149 -44.48 2.36 9.14
CA GLN A 149 -45.59 3.27 8.83
C GLN A 149 -46.79 2.84 9.68
N PRO A 150 -47.30 3.65 10.62
CA PRO A 150 -48.54 3.32 11.32
C PRO A 150 -49.70 3.35 10.33
N ALA A 151 -50.57 2.33 10.40
CA ALA A 151 -51.75 2.21 9.56
C ALA A 151 -52.62 3.49 9.64
N PRO A 152 -53.25 3.93 8.53
CA PRO A 152 -54.18 5.05 8.58
C PRO A 152 -55.28 4.74 9.60
N SER A 153 -55.42 5.58 10.61
CA SER A 153 -56.52 5.50 11.56
C SER A 153 -57.82 5.80 10.81
N GLU A 154 -58.57 4.75 10.46
CA GLU A 154 -59.99 4.89 10.16
C GLU A 154 -60.71 5.30 11.44
N ASN A 155 -61.36 6.45 11.40
CA ASN A 155 -62.16 7.01 12.49
C ASN A 155 -63.24 7.89 11.84
N PRO A 156 -64.44 7.96 12.42
CA PRO A 156 -65.40 6.90 12.71
C PRO A 156 -66.52 6.80 11.64
#